data_AF-A0A4Q6GBJ3-F1
#
_entry.id   AF-A0A4Q6GBJ3-F1
#
_cell.length_a   1.000
_cell.length_b   1.000
_cell.length_c   1.000
_cell.angle_alpha   90.00
_cell.angle_beta   90.00
_cell.angle_gamma   90.00
#
_symmetry.space_group_name_H-M   'P 1'
#
loop_
_entity.id
_entity.type
_entity.pdbx_description
1 polymer ?
#
loop_
_entity_poly.entity_id
_entity_poly.type
_entity_poly.pdbx_seq_one_letter_code
_entity_poly.pdbx_strand_id
1 'polypeptide(L)' 'MQTWLRRKSIDRVTVHEEGRRLLPTLGWPHLIALGIGAIVGTGIYTLIGVGANLAGPAVLLSFAIAGIVCACAA' A
#
# COMPACT_ATOMS: atom_id res chain seq x y z
N MET A 1 35.45 -3.89 13.39
CA MET A 1 34.17 -4.60 13.66
C MET A 1 33.07 -3.68 14.24
N GLN A 2 33.09 -2.36 13.99
CA GLN A 2 32.16 -1.37 14.59
C GLN A 2 31.09 -0.85 13.60
N THR A 3 31.03 -1.38 12.38
CA THR A 3 30.19 -0.86 11.28
C THR A 3 28.74 -1.35 11.32
N TRP A 4 28.42 -2.41 12.06
CA TRP A 4 27.09 -3.03 12.08
C TRP A 4 26.04 -2.28 12.91
N LEU A 5 26.44 -1.53 13.95
CA LEU A 5 25.53 -0.74 14.78
C LEU A 5 25.53 0.76 14.43
N ARG A 6 26.10 1.13 13.28
CA ARG A 6 26.14 2.53 12.85
C ARG A 6 24.75 3.01 12.46
N ARG A 7 23.99 3.53 13.43
CA ARG A 7 22.73 4.23 13.20
C ARG A 7 23.01 5.59 12.60
N LYS A 8 22.35 5.91 11.48
CA LYS A 8 22.38 7.25 10.92
C LYS A 8 21.60 8.16 11.87
N SER A 9 22.21 9.26 12.34
CA SER A 9 21.49 10.22 13.19
C SER A 9 20.35 10.86 12.39
N ILE A 10 19.14 10.88 12.97
CA ILE A 10 17.92 11.45 12.35
C ILE A 10 18.10 12.94 12.04
N ASP A 11 18.90 13.63 12.86
CA ASP A 11 19.30 15.02 12.66
C ASP A 11 19.94 15.26 11.28
N ARG A 12 20.74 14.30 10.77
CA ARG A 12 21.35 14.39 9.44
C ARG A 12 20.40 14.04 8.28
N VAL A 13 19.19 13.56 8.57
CA VAL A 13 18.17 13.19 7.57
C VAL A 13 17.12 14.29 7.45
N THR A 14 16.86 15.01 8.54
CA THR A 14 15.90 16.13 8.60
C THR A 14 16.47 17.46 8.13
N VAL A 15 17.81 17.59 8.05
CA VAL A 15 18.48 18.65 7.30
C VAL A 15 18.24 18.39 5.81
N HIS A 16 17.10 18.84 5.33
CA HIS A 16 16.80 18.94 3.91
C HIS A 16 17.77 19.96 3.30
N GLU A 17 18.88 19.50 2.74
CA GLU A 17 19.71 20.39 1.91
C GLU A 17 18.85 20.91 0.75
N GLU A 18 18.68 22.23 0.71
CA GLU A 18 18.00 22.94 -0.36
C GLU A 18 18.65 22.55 -1.70
N GLY A 19 18.02 21.61 -2.43
CA GLY A 19 18.53 21.14 -3.73
C GLY A 19 18.56 19.61 -3.91
N ARG A 20 18.55 18.80 -2.84
CA ARG A 20 18.46 17.32 -3.00
C ARG A 20 17.01 16.85 -3.05
N ARG A 21 16.37 17.00 -4.22
CA ARG A 21 15.10 16.34 -4.52
C ARG A 21 15.34 14.98 -5.17
N LEU A 22 14.44 14.03 -4.90
CA LEU A 22 14.38 12.78 -5.65
C LEU A 22 13.99 13.08 -7.10
N LEU A 23 14.69 12.43 -8.03
CA LEU A 23 14.30 12.47 -9.43
C LEU A 23 12.99 11.68 -9.59
N PRO A 24 11.96 12.24 -10.24
CA PRO A 24 10.72 11.52 -10.49
C PRO A 24 10.98 10.43 -11.55
N THR A 25 11.21 9.20 -11.10
CA THR A 25 11.48 8.03 -11.95
C THR A 25 10.28 7.09 -12.08
N LEU A 26 9.21 7.35 -11.32
CA LEU A 26 8.04 6.50 -11.26
C LEU A 26 7.04 6.92 -12.35
N GLY A 27 6.98 6.13 -13.42
CA GLY A 27 5.99 6.29 -14.50
C GLY A 27 4.69 5.56 -14.20
N TRP A 28 3.65 5.81 -15.00
CA TRP A 28 2.29 5.27 -14.84
C TRP A 28 2.21 3.76 -14.49
N PRO A 29 2.95 2.83 -15.15
CA PRO A 29 2.89 1.42 -14.79
C PRO A 29 3.47 1.11 -13.41
N HIS A 30 4.52 1.84 -12.98
CA HIS A 30 5.07 1.69 -11.63
C HIS A 30 4.08 2.16 -10.56
N LEU A 31 3.31 3.22 -10.83
CA LEU A 31 2.29 3.72 -9.90
C LEU A 31 1.16 2.71 -9.75
N ILE A 32 0.71 2.08 -10.85
CA ILE A 32 -0.31 1.02 -10.79
C ILE A 32 0.21 -0.17 -9.98
N ALA A 33 1.42 -0.65 -10.29
CA ALA A 33 2.01 -1.77 -9.57
C ALA A 33 2.16 -1.47 -8.07
N LEU A 34 2.56 -0.25 -7.72
CA LEU A 34 2.64 0.22 -6.34
C LEU A 34 1.27 0.24 -5.66
N GLY A 35 0.23 0.72 -6.33
CA GLY A 35 -1.15 0.70 -5.82
C GLY A 35 -1.67 -0.72 -5.58
N ILE A 36 -1.52 -1.61 -6.57
CA ILE A 36 -1.93 -3.01 -6.43
C ILE A 36 -1.20 -3.69 -5.27
N GLY A 37 0.11 -3.49 -5.18
CA GLY A 37 0.93 -4.04 -4.08
C GLY A 37 0.56 -3.48 -2.71
N ALA A 38 0.08 -2.24 -2.63
CA ALA A 38 -0.39 -1.63 -1.38
C ALA A 38 -1.78 -2.13 -0.94
N ILE A 39 -2.65 -2.51 -1.88
CA ILE A 39 -4.03 -2.94 -1.61
C ILE A 39 -4.11 -4.46 -1.35
N VAL A 40 -3.37 -5.25 -2.13
CA VAL A 40 -3.43 -6.72 -2.05
C VAL A 40 -2.56 -7.19 -0.87
N GLY A 41 -3.22 -7.57 0.23
CA GLY A 41 -2.55 -8.03 1.44
C GLY A 41 -3.29 -9.17 2.15
N THR A 42 -2.98 -9.37 3.43
CA THR A 42 -3.59 -10.43 4.26
C THR A 42 -5.12 -10.37 4.31
N GLY A 43 -5.68 -9.16 4.17
CA GLY A 43 -7.12 -8.91 4.16
C GLY A 43 -7.85 -9.73 3.10
N ILE A 44 -7.45 -9.66 1.82
CA ILE A 44 -8.16 -10.39 0.76
C ILE A 44 -8.02 -11.91 0.92
N TYR A 45 -6.85 -12.39 1.35
CA TYR A 45 -6.59 -13.82 1.53
C TYR A 45 -7.38 -14.45 2.69
N THR A 46 -7.70 -13.68 3.72
CA THR A 46 -8.39 -14.18 4.93
C THR A 46 -9.87 -13.81 4.95
N LEU A 47 -10.21 -12.56 4.60
CA LEU A 47 -11.56 -12.02 4.70
C LEU A 47 -12.50 -12.56 3.63
N ILE A 48 -12.00 -13.04 2.48
CA ILE A 48 -12.86 -13.72 1.50
C ILE A 48 -13.52 -14.95 2.14
N GLY A 49 -12.77 -15.76 2.89
CA GLY A 49 -13.33 -16.98 3.52
C GLY A 49 -14.38 -16.65 4.58
N VAL A 50 -14.11 -15.64 5.42
CA VAL A 50 -15.06 -15.16 6.42
C VAL A 50 -16.31 -14.59 5.74
N GLY A 51 -16.13 -13.75 4.72
CA GLY A 51 -17.21 -13.17 3.94
C GLY A 51 -18.06 -14.22 3.23
N ALA A 52 -17.44 -15.26 2.67
CA ALA A 52 -18.14 -16.37 2.04
C ALA A 52 -18.94 -17.19 3.06
N ASN A 53 -18.43 -17.38 4.27
CA ASN A 53 -19.17 -18.07 5.33
C ASN A 53 -20.39 -17.26 5.82
N LEU A 54 -20.28 -15.93 5.86
CA LEU A 54 -21.35 -15.05 6.34
C LEU A 54 -22.39 -14.74 5.25
N ALA A 55 -21.95 -14.42 4.04
CA ALA A 55 -22.81 -13.97 2.94
C ALA A 55 -23.10 -15.07 1.90
N GLY A 56 -22.42 -16.22 1.97
CA GLY A 56 -22.57 -17.30 1.00
C GLY A 56 -22.25 -16.81 -0.44
N PRO A 57 -23.04 -17.21 -1.45
CA PRO A 57 -22.81 -16.80 -2.84
C PRO A 57 -22.98 -15.29 -3.06
N ALA A 58 -23.64 -14.57 -2.15
CA ALA A 58 -23.84 -13.13 -2.27
C ALA A 58 -22.58 -12.31 -1.89
N VAL A 59 -21.50 -12.94 -1.42
CA VAL A 59 -20.24 -12.26 -1.05
C VAL A 59 -19.64 -11.44 -2.20
N LEU A 60 -19.80 -11.91 -3.44
CA LEU A 60 -19.37 -11.18 -4.63
C LEU A 60 -20.09 -9.82 -4.76
N LEU A 61 -21.39 -9.78 -4.47
CA LEU A 61 -22.17 -8.55 -4.53
C LEU A 61 -21.74 -7.56 -3.45
N SER A 62 -21.43 -8.05 -2.24
CA SER A 62 -20.89 -7.24 -1.16
C SER A 62 -19.54 -6.61 -1.54
N PHE A 63 -18.62 -7.37 -2.14
CA PHE A 63 -17.34 -6.84 -2.58
C PHE A 63 -17.48 -5.86 -3.75
N ALA A 64 -18.43 -6.08 -4.66
CA ALA A 64 -18.70 -5.14 -5.75
C ALA A 64 -19.16 -3.77 -5.21
N ILE A 65 -20.11 -3.77 -4.25
CA ILE A 65 -20.58 -2.53 -3.62
C ILE A 65 -19.44 -1.85 -2.85
N ALA A 66 -18.66 -2.60 -2.07
CA ALA A 66 -17.50 -2.06 -1.37
C ALA A 66 -16.46 -1.45 -2.33
N GLY A 67 -16.24 -2.08 -3.50
CA GLY A 67 -15.38 -1.56 -4.55
C GLY A 67 -15.85 -0.22 -5.11
N ILE A 68 -17.16 -0.07 -5.35
CA ILE A 68 -17.75 1.20 -5.81
C ILE A 68 -17.54 2.29 -4.75
N VAL A 69 -17.81 2.00 -3.47
CA VAL A 69 -17.60 2.95 -2.38
C VAL A 69 -16.13 3.38 -2.28
N CYS A 70 -15.19 2.44 -2.41
CA CYS A 70 -13.77 2.74 -2.39
C CYS A 70 -13.34 3.62 -3.57
N ALA A 71 -13.89 3.37 -4.76
CA ALA A 71 -13.64 4.19 -5.94
C ALA A 71 -14.17 5.63 -5.80
N CYS A 72 -15.25 5.85 -5.05
CA CYS A 72 -15.75 7.19 -4.74
C CYS A 72 -14.96 7.91 -3.64
N ALA A 73 -14.20 7.18 -2.83
CA ALA A 73 -13.44 7.71 -1.70
C ALA A 73 -12.01 8.13 -2.08
N ALA A 74 -11.46 7.54 -3.16
CA ALA A 74 -10.16 7.88 -3.72
C ALA A 74 -10.18 9.25 -4.43
#